data_AF-A0A9L0KE88-F1
#
_entry.id   AF-A0A9L0KE88-F1
#
_cell.length_a   1.000
_cell.length_b   1.000
_cell.length_c   1.000
_cell.angle_alpha   90.00
_cell.angle_beta   90.00
_cell.angle_gamma   90.00
#
_symmetry.space_group_name_H-M   'P 1'
#
loop_
_entity.id
_entity.type
_entity.pdbx_description
1 polymer ?
#
loop_
_entity_poly.entity_id
_entity_poly.type
_entity_poly.pdbx_seq_one_letter_code
_entity_poly.pdbx_strand_id
1 'polypeptide(L)' 'MCGRISCHLPRDVLTRACAYRNRQGERRRLPEWRDADKYCPSYNKSPRSSSPVLLSRLHFEKATHINDSAR' A
#
# COMPACT_ATOMS: atom_id res chain seq x y z
N MET A 1 -8.33 -10.71 20.84
CA MET A 1 -8.98 -10.40 19.55
C MET A 1 -8.49 -9.03 19.09
N CYS A 2 -7.87 -8.90 17.91
CA CYS A 2 -7.36 -7.64 17.38
C CYS A 2 -8.40 -6.96 16.46
N GLY A 3 -9.40 -6.31 17.04
CA GLY A 3 -10.49 -5.66 16.28
C GLY A 3 -10.26 -4.18 15.93
N ARG A 4 -9.19 -3.56 16.43
CA ARG A 4 -8.89 -2.13 16.26
C ARG A 4 -7.40 -1.90 16.09
N ILE A 5 -7.02 -0.90 15.31
CA ILE A 5 -5.63 -0.47 15.12
C ILE A 5 -5.51 1.06 15.13
N SER A 6 -4.30 1.56 15.39
CA SER A 6 -3.92 2.96 15.15
C SER A 6 -3.13 3.04 13.86
N CYS A 7 -3.54 3.92 12.93
CA CYS A 7 -2.83 4.21 11.69
C CYS A 7 -3.03 5.70 11.37
N HIS A 8 -2.27 6.56 12.05
CA HIS A 8 -2.51 8.00 12.11
C HIS A 8 -1.40 8.85 11.48
N LEU A 9 -0.31 8.24 11.02
CA LEU A 9 0.80 8.99 10.44
C LEU A 9 0.36 9.69 9.14
N PRO A 10 0.82 10.93 8.87
CA PRO A 10 0.61 11.55 7.57
C PRO A 10 1.18 10.67 6.45
N ARG A 11 0.55 10.69 5.27
CA ARG A 11 0.90 9.82 4.13
C ARG A 11 2.40 9.81 3.82
N ASP A 12 3.03 10.98 3.75
CA ASP A 12 4.44 11.09 3.39
C ASP A 12 5.36 10.53 4.48
N VAL A 13 4.98 10.67 5.76
CA VAL A 13 5.70 10.09 6.90
C VAL A 13 5.58 8.56 6.86
N LEU A 14 4.36 8.05 6.65
CA LEU A 14 4.11 6.62 6.51
C LEU A 14 4.90 6.02 5.32
N THR A 15 4.93 6.72 4.20
CA THR A 15 5.68 6.29 3.00
C THR A 15 7.17 6.15 3.29
N ARG A 16 7.77 7.15 3.97
CA ARG A 16 9.17 7.09 4.37
C ARG A 16 9.44 6.00 5.40
N ALA A 17 8.51 5.76 6.32
CA ALA A 17 8.60 4.67 7.28
C ALA A 17 8.57 3.28 6.61
N CYS A 18 7.96 3.18 5.41
CA CYS A 18 7.94 1.96 4.59
C CYS A 18 9.11 1.86 3.59
N ALA A 19 10.22 2.59 3.79
CA ALA A 19 11.39 2.46 2.93
C ALA A 19 11.94 1.02 2.94
N TYR A 20 12.26 0.47 1.77
CA TYR A 20 12.70 -0.92 1.62
C TYR A 20 13.82 -1.07 0.59
N ARG A 21 14.43 -2.26 0.50
CA ARG A 21 15.37 -2.65 -0.56
C ARG A 21 14.75 -3.76 -1.41
N ASN A 22 14.98 -3.71 -2.71
CA ASN A 22 14.58 -4.81 -3.59
C ASN A 22 15.59 -5.97 -3.54
N ARG A 23 15.27 -7.07 -4.22
CA ARG A 23 16.08 -8.29 -4.24
C ARG A 23 17.49 -8.07 -4.81
N GLN A 24 17.66 -7.09 -5.68
CA GLN A 24 18.93 -6.70 -6.28
C GLN A 24 19.83 -5.89 -5.32
N GLY A 25 19.35 -5.59 -4.10
CA GLY A 25 20.13 -4.86 -3.10
C GLY A 25 20.31 -3.37 -3.44
N GLU A 26 19.51 -2.83 -4.36
CA GLU A 26 19.62 -1.44 -4.82
C GLU A 26 19.37 -0.40 -3.70
N ARG A 27 19.59 0.87 -4.05
CA ARG A 27 19.26 2.05 -3.23
C ARG A 27 17.86 1.93 -2.62
N ARG A 28 17.71 2.37 -1.35
CA ARG A 28 16.43 2.40 -0.63
C ARG A 28 15.33 2.98 -1.52
N ARG A 29 14.28 2.20 -1.75
CA ARG A 29 13.08 2.56 -2.50
C ARG A 29 11.96 2.95 -1.52
N LEU A 30 11.01 3.74 -2.02
CA LEU A 30 9.75 4.02 -1.34
C LEU A 30 8.63 3.30 -2.09
N PRO A 31 7.59 2.81 -1.40
CA PRO A 31 6.44 2.21 -2.06
C PRO A 31 5.67 3.26 -2.86
N GLU A 32 5.18 2.86 -4.02
CA GLU A 32 4.24 3.66 -4.81
C GLU A 32 2.83 3.49 -4.26
N TRP A 33 2.06 4.58 -4.21
CA TRP A 33 0.68 4.54 -3.77
C TRP A 33 -0.28 4.22 -4.92
N ARG A 34 -1.33 3.47 -4.59
CA ARG A 34 -2.55 3.31 -5.39
C ARG A 34 -3.72 3.73 -4.52
N ASP A 35 -4.73 4.38 -5.12
CA ASP A 35 -5.91 4.92 -4.40
C ASP A 35 -5.54 5.76 -3.15
N ALA A 36 -4.57 6.66 -3.30
CA ALA A 36 -4.03 7.45 -2.18
C ALA A 36 -5.07 8.35 -1.50
N ASP A 37 -6.13 8.70 -2.21
CA ASP A 37 -7.30 9.46 -1.75
C ASP A 37 -8.16 8.69 -0.73
N LYS A 38 -8.13 7.35 -0.76
CA LYS A 38 -8.83 6.50 0.22
C LYS A 38 -8.12 6.44 1.57
N TYR A 39 -6.89 6.95 1.66
CA TYR A 39 -6.14 6.93 2.91
C TYR A 39 -6.67 7.99 3.90
N CYS A 40 -7.31 7.52 4.96
CA CYS A 40 -7.82 8.34 6.06
C CYS A 40 -7.10 7.98 7.38
N PRO A 41 -6.11 8.79 7.81
CA PRO A 41 -5.40 8.57 9.07
C PRO A 41 -6.33 8.66 10.28
N SER A 42 -6.18 7.75 11.24
CA SER A 42 -6.89 7.80 12.51
C SER A 42 -6.15 7.01 13.58
N TYR A 43 -6.22 7.50 14.81
CA TYR A 43 -5.73 6.79 16.00
C TYR A 43 -6.56 5.53 16.33
N ASN A 44 -7.73 5.40 15.72
CA ASN A 44 -8.68 4.35 16.04
C ASN A 44 -9.46 3.89 14.79
N LYS A 45 -8.91 2.91 14.08
CA LYS A 45 -9.50 2.25 12.91
C LYS A 45 -10.27 1.01 13.36
N SER A 46 -11.49 0.85 12.85
CA SER A 46 -12.36 -0.31 13.08
C SER A 46 -12.42 -1.21 11.83
N PRO A 47 -13.02 -2.42 11.92
CA PRO A 47 -13.35 -3.20 10.74
C PRO A 47 -14.23 -2.38 9.79
N ARG A 48 -14.18 -2.69 8.49
CA ARG A 48 -14.78 -1.94 7.38
C ARG A 48 -14.16 -0.56 7.08
N SER A 49 -13.17 -0.10 7.84
CA SER A 49 -12.38 1.08 7.47
C SER A 49 -11.19 0.71 6.56
N SER A 50 -10.79 1.62 5.67
CA SER A 50 -9.62 1.43 4.80
C SER A 50 -8.32 1.73 5.53
N SER A 51 -7.35 0.81 5.47
CA SER A 51 -6.00 0.97 6.01
C SER A 51 -4.97 0.64 4.94
N PRO A 52 -3.80 1.30 4.91
CA PRO A 52 -2.78 1.07 3.90
C PRO A 52 -2.12 -0.30 4.12
N VAL A 53 -1.82 -0.99 3.03
CA VAL A 53 -1.14 -2.29 3.02
C VAL A 53 -0.05 -2.29 1.97
N LEU A 54 1.00 -3.10 2.20
CA LEU A 54 2.02 -3.37 1.20
C LEU A 54 1.66 -4.64 0.44
N LEU A 55 1.78 -4.59 -0.89
CA LEU A 55 1.65 -5.76 -1.75
C LEU A 55 2.73 -5.75 -2.83
N SER A 56 3.04 -6.92 -3.38
CA SER A 56 3.96 -7.02 -4.51
C SER A 56 3.39 -6.30 -5.73
N ARG A 57 4.26 -5.56 -6.44
CA ARG A 57 3.92 -4.84 -7.68
C ARG A 57 3.32 -5.75 -8.75
N LEU A 58 3.71 -7.03 -8.77
CA LEU A 58 3.22 -8.03 -9.72
C LEU A 58 1.69 -8.22 -9.69
N HIS A 59 1.02 -7.94 -8.56
CA HIS A 59 -0.45 -8.02 -8.48
C HIS A 59 -1.16 -6.93 -9.30
N PHE A 60 -0.47 -5.83 -9.63
CA PHE A 60 -1.02 -4.78 -10.50
C PHE A 60 -0.68 -5.02 -11.97
N GLU A 61 0.47 -5.62 -12.27
CA GLU A 61 0.92 -5.89 -13.64
C GLU A 61 0.21 -7.11 -14.26
N LYS A 62 -0.16 -8.13 -13.47
CA LYS A 62 -0.91 -9.28 -13.99
C LYS A 62 -2.35 -8.93 -14.41
N ALA A 63 -2.95 -7.92 -13.80
CA ALA A 63 -4.32 -7.52 -14.09
C ALA A 63 -4.48 -6.91 -15.49
N THR A 64 -3.42 -6.36 -16.07
CA THR A 64 -3.48 -5.74 -17.40
C THR A 64 -3.50 -6.77 -18.53
N HIS A 65 -2.97 -7.98 -18.33
CA HIS A 65 -2.91 -9.01 -19.38
C HIS A 65 -4.21 -9.81 -19.58
N ILE A 66 -5.19 -9.71 -18.68
CA ILE A 66 -6.48 -10.41 -18.85
C ILE A 66 -7.38 -9.67 -19.86
N ASN A 67 -7.21 -8.36 -20.03
CA ASN A 67 -8.05 -7.56 -20.93
C ASN A 67 -7.56 -7.49 -22.39
N ASP A 68 -6.33 -7.91 -22.68
CA ASP A 68 -5.76 -7.85 -24.04
C ASP A 68 -5.99 -9.13 -24.87
N SER A 69 -6.60 -10.17 -24.29
CA SER A 69 -6.98 -11.41 -25.02
C SER A 69 -8.44 -11.42 -25.50
N ALA A 70 -9.15 -10.29 -25.40
CA ALA A 70 -10.54 -10.12 -25.85
C ALA A 70 -10.67 -9.11 -27.01
N ARG A 71 -9.63 -8.95 -27.82
CA ARG A 71 -9.65 -8.18 -29.08
C ARG A 71 -9.18 -9.03 -30.25
#